data_AF-A0A379K144-F1
#
_entry.id   AF-A0A379K144-F1
#
_cell.length_a   1.000
_cell.length_b   1.000
_cell.length_c   1.000
_cell.angle_alpha   90.00
_cell.angle_beta   90.00
_cell.angle_gamma   90.00
#
_symmetry.space_group_name_H-M   'P 1'
#
loop_
_entity.id
_entity.type
_entity.pdbx_description
1 polymer ?
#
loop_
_entity_poly.entity_id
_entity_poly.type
_entity_poly.pdbx_seq_one_letter_code
_entity_poly.pdbx_strand_id
1 'polypeptide(L)'
;MKQAAEAKGLDGWLITLEFPSYYAVMTYADDRALREEVYAAYCTRASDQGPNAGQNDNGPLMPKSSTCARNWRACSASPTTAS
;
A
#
# COMPACT_ATOMS: atom_id res chain seq x y z
N MET A 1 -18.26 5.86 4.03
CA MET A 1 -18.17 5.78 2.55
C MET A 1 -18.99 6.88 1.87
N LYS A 2 -20.32 7.01 2.10
CA LYS A 2 -21.12 8.13 1.56
C LYS A 2 -20.64 9.51 2.01
N GLN A 3 -20.46 9.72 3.32
CA GLN A 3 -19.88 10.97 3.87
C GLN A 3 -18.50 11.31 3.30
N ALA A 4 -17.68 10.28 3.00
CA ALA A 4 -16.36 10.49 2.41
C ALA A 4 -16.45 10.89 0.92
N ALA A 5 -17.47 10.42 0.21
CA ALA A 5 -17.78 10.86 -1.14
C ALA A 5 -18.27 12.32 -1.13
N GLU A 6 -19.23 12.64 -0.26
CA GLU A 6 -19.75 14.00 -0.07
C GLU A 6 -18.64 15.00 0.29
N ALA A 7 -17.73 14.63 1.20
CA ALA A 7 -16.59 15.46 1.58
C ALA A 7 -15.60 15.73 0.43
N LYS A 8 -15.59 14.86 -0.60
CA LYS A 8 -14.78 15.03 -1.82
C LYS A 8 -15.58 15.56 -3.01
N GLY A 9 -16.86 15.92 -2.82
CA GLY A 9 -17.75 16.34 -3.91
C GLY A 9 -18.01 15.25 -4.95
N LEU A 10 -17.95 13.98 -4.54
CA LEU A 10 -18.22 12.83 -5.39
C LEU A 10 -19.61 12.29 -5.11
N ASP A 11 -20.34 11.94 -6.17
CA ASP A 11 -21.62 11.28 -6.06
C ASP A 11 -21.46 9.79 -5.71
N GLY A 12 -22.42 9.25 -4.95
CA GLY A 12 -22.45 7.83 -4.58
C GLY A 12 -21.62 7.48 -3.34
N TRP A 13 -20.72 6.52 -3.49
CA TRP A 13 -19.97 5.92 -2.38
C TRP A 13 -18.47 5.96 -2.67
N LEU A 14 -17.69 6.47 -1.72
CA LEU A 14 -16.24 6.44 -1.79
C LEU A 14 -15.71 5.31 -0.90
N ILE A 15 -15.21 4.26 -1.55
CA ILE A 15 -14.49 3.16 -0.89
C ILE A 15 -13.02 3.55 -0.82
N THR A 16 -12.44 3.52 0.37
CA THR A 16 -11.00 3.73 0.56
C THR A 16 -10.30 2.40 0.78
N LEU A 17 -9.01 2.35 0.44
CA LEU A 17 -8.14 1.17 0.65
C LEU A 17 -7.58 1.10 2.09
N GLU A 18 -8.19 1.84 3.02
CA GLU A 18 -7.90 1.80 4.46
C GLU A 18 -8.53 0.54 5.07
N PHE A 19 -7.92 -0.01 6.13
CA PHE A 19 -8.23 -1.35 6.59
C PHE A 19 -9.72 -1.55 6.96
N PRO A 20 -10.37 -0.65 7.72
CA PRO A 20 -11.78 -0.83 8.07
C PRO A 20 -12.71 -0.84 6.85
N SER A 21 -12.38 -0.07 5.81
CA SER A 21 -13.20 0.02 4.60
C SER A 21 -12.98 -1.18 3.68
N TYR A 22 -11.72 -1.55 3.45
CA TYR A 22 -11.36 -2.74 2.67
C TYR A 22 -11.93 -4.02 3.30
N TYR A 23 -11.74 -4.18 4.62
CA TYR A 23 -12.20 -5.36 5.34
C TYR A 23 -13.72 -5.50 5.30
N ALA A 24 -14.46 -4.40 5.43
CA ALA A 24 -15.92 -4.41 5.32
C ALA A 24 -16.39 -4.88 3.94
N VAL A 25 -15.75 -4.42 2.85
CA VAL A 25 -16.11 -4.87 1.49
C VAL A 25 -15.81 -6.36 1.30
N MET A 26 -14.65 -6.83 1.75
CA MET A 26 -14.30 -8.25 1.63
C MET A 26 -15.22 -9.17 2.44
N THR A 27 -15.71 -8.69 3.59
CA THR A 27 -16.49 -9.51 4.53
C THR A 27 -17.99 -9.48 4.23
N TYR A 28 -18.53 -8.32 3.85
CA TYR A 28 -19.98 -8.09 3.81
C TYR A 28 -20.55 -7.78 2.43
N ALA A 29 -19.72 -7.48 1.41
CA ALA A 29 -20.25 -7.22 0.08
C ALA A 29 -20.64 -8.53 -0.60
N ASP A 30 -21.88 -8.65 -1.07
CA ASP A 30 -22.36 -9.82 -1.81
C ASP A 30 -21.80 -9.90 -3.24
N ASP A 31 -21.57 -8.74 -3.87
CA ASP A 31 -21.08 -8.64 -5.24
C ASP A 31 -19.63 -9.13 -5.38
N ARG A 32 -19.46 -10.22 -6.14
CA ARG A 32 -18.15 -10.81 -6.43
C ARG A 32 -17.27 -9.89 -7.26
N ALA A 33 -17.82 -9.22 -8.26
CA ALA A 33 -17.05 -8.34 -9.13
C ALA A 33 -16.47 -7.16 -8.34
N LEU A 34 -17.28 -6.59 -7.43
CA LEU A 34 -16.83 -5.55 -6.51
C LEU A 34 -15.70 -6.03 -5.60
N ARG A 35 -15.81 -7.24 -5.03
CA ARG A 35 -14.72 -7.79 -4.20
C ARG A 35 -13.44 -8.01 -5.01
N GLU A 36 -13.54 -8.48 -6.24
CA GLU A 36 -12.39 -8.69 -7.12
C GLU A 36 -11.68 -7.37 -7.45
N GLU A 37 -12.43 -6.33 -7.82
CA GLU A 37 -11.88 -5.01 -8.12
C GLU A 37 -11.17 -4.40 -6.90
N VAL A 38 -11.82 -4.42 -5.74
CA VAL A 38 -11.26 -3.86 -4.50
C VAL A 38 -10.04 -4.67 -4.02
N TYR A 39 -10.06 -5.99 -4.17
CA TYR A 39 -8.91 -6.86 -3.88
C TYR A 39 -7.72 -6.53 -4.77
N ALA A 40 -7.93 -6.44 -6.09
CA ALA A 40 -6.88 -6.11 -7.04
C ALA A 40 -6.27 -4.73 -6.72
N ALA A 41 -7.11 -3.71 -6.50
CA ALA A 41 -6.66 -2.37 -6.13
C ALA A 41 -5.85 -2.35 -4.82
N TYR A 42 -6.23 -3.17 -3.83
CA TYR A 42 -5.51 -3.28 -2.56
C TYR A 42 -4.16 -3.99 -2.72
N CYS A 43 -4.11 -5.09 -3.48
CA CYS A 43 -2.91 -5.92 -3.64
C CYS A 43 -1.85 -5.30 -4.55
N THR A 44 -2.25 -4.52 -5.55
CA THR A 44 -1.31 -3.90 -6.49
C THR A 44 -0.93 -2.46 -6.11
N ARG A 45 -1.38 -1.96 -4.95
CA ARG A 45 -1.00 -0.64 -4.49
C ARG A 45 0.52 -0.56 -4.29
N ALA A 46 1.10 0.54 -4.75
CA ALA A 46 2.54 0.79 -4.69
C ALA A 46 3.41 -0.27 -5.41
N SER A 47 2.86 -0.86 -6.47
CA SER A 47 3.54 -1.77 -7.40
C SER A 47 3.49 -1.20 -8.81
N ASP A 48 4.27 -1.81 -9.68
CA ASP A 48 4.23 -1.72 -11.14
C ASP A 48 2.97 -2.30 -11.78
N GLN A 49 2.02 -2.84 -11.00
CA GLN A 49 0.80 -3.49 -11.48
C GLN A 49 -0.48 -2.72 -11.10
N GLY A 50 -1.57 -2.99 -11.82
CA GLY A 50 -2.91 -2.47 -11.55
C GLY A 50 -3.19 -1.06 -12.09
N PRO A 51 -4.31 -0.44 -11.70
CA PRO A 51 -4.82 0.78 -12.34
C PRO A 51 -3.91 2.02 -12.13
N ASN A 52 -3.07 2.00 -11.10
CA ASN A 52 -2.11 3.06 -10.78
C ASN A 52 -0.65 2.62 -10.96
N ALA A 53 -0.42 1.61 -11.80
CA ALA A 53 0.91 1.07 -12.11
C ALA A 53 1.93 2.19 -12.41
N GLY A 54 3.11 2.09 -11.80
CA GLY A 54 4.23 2.99 -12.07
C GLY A 54 4.16 4.39 -11.44
N GLN A 55 3.05 4.77 -10.81
CA GLN A 55 2.94 6.07 -10.13
C GLN A 55 3.57 6.06 -8.74
N ASN A 56 3.42 4.97 -8.00
CA ASN A 56 3.86 4.83 -6.61
C ASN A 56 4.68 3.54 -6.37
N ASP A 57 5.40 3.07 -7.38
CA ASP A 57 6.09 1.78 -7.33
C ASP A 57 7.23 1.76 -6.27
N ASN A 58 7.05 0.93 -5.25
CA ASN A 58 8.04 0.71 -4.19
C ASN A 58 9.08 -0.36 -4.55
N GLY A 59 8.85 -1.15 -5.61
CA GLY A 59 9.74 -2.24 -6.04
C GLY A 59 11.20 -1.81 -6.20
N PRO A 60 11.51 -0.68 -6.87
CA PRO A 60 12.87 -0.18 -7.03
C PRO A 60 13.53 0.35 -5.73
N LEU A 61 12.72 0.67 -4.70
CA LEU A 61 13.17 1.23 -3.42
C LEU A 61 13.46 0.15 -2.38
N MET A 62 12.70 -0.95 -2.38
CA MET A 62 12.88 -2.08 -1.45
C MET A 62 14.31 -2.68 -1.41
N PRO A 63 14.98 -2.96 -2.55
CA PRO A 63 16.35 -3.49 -2.52
C PRO A 63 17.36 -2.45 -2.02
N LYS A 64 17.13 -1.16 -2.30
CA LYS A 64 17.97 -0.06 -1.77
C LYS A 64 17.82 0.06 -0.26
N SER A 65 16.58 0.04 0.25
CA SER A 65 16.31 0.08 1.70
C SER A 65 16.94 -1.09 2.43
N SER A 66 16.81 -2.31 1.89
CA SER A 66 17.42 -3.52 2.47
C SER A 66 18.95 -3.46 2.48
N THR A 67 19.55 -2.89 1.43
CA THR A 67 21.01 -2.70 1.34
C THR A 67 21.49 -1.64 2.31
N CYS A 68 20.78 -0.51 2.40
CA CYS A 68 21.06 0.53 3.38
C CYS A 68 20.98 -0.03 4.81
N ALA A 69 19.95 -0.80 5.14
CA ALA A 69 19.79 -1.42 6.46
C ALA A 69 20.91 -2.42 6.80
N ARG A 70 21.36 -3.23 5.82
CA ARG A 70 22.52 -4.13 6.00
C ARG A 70 23.81 -3.36 6.24
N ASN A 71 24.07 -2.34 5.43
CA ASN A 71 25.28 -1.52 5.55
C ASN A 71 25.29 -0.72 6.85
N TRP A 72 24.13 -0.17 7.26
CA TRP A 72 23.96 0.48 8.56
C TRP A 72 24.34 -0.44 9.72
N ARG A 73 23.83 -1.68 9.73
CA ARG A 73 24.18 -2.68 10.76
C ARG A 73 25.68 -2.95 10.78
N ALA A 74 26.31 -3.14 9.61
CA ALA A 74 27.75 -3.38 9.51
C ALA A 74 28.59 -2.20 10.04
N CYS A 75 28.22 -0.96 9.69
CA CYS A 75 28.88 0.24 10.21
C CYS A 75 28.68 0.41 11.72
N SER A 76 27.48 0.12 12.24
CA SER A 76 27.17 0.24 13.68
C SER A 76 27.77 -0.88 14.55
N ALA A 77 28.12 -2.02 13.94
CA ALA A 77 28.71 -3.17 14.63
C ALA A 77 30.24 -3.21 14.56
N SER A 78 30.88 -2.27 13.84
CA SER A 78 32.33 -2.17 13.81
C SER A 78 32.83 -1.72 15.19
N PRO A 79 33.61 -2.53 15.91
CA PRO A 79 34.16 -2.10 17.19
C PRO A 79 35.12 -0.96 16.88
N THR A 80 34.90 0.19 17.52
CA THR A 80 35.81 1.33 17.50
C THR A 80 37.19 0.84 17.95
N THR A 81 38.03 0.47 16.99
CA THR A 81 39.46 0.25 17.24
C THR A 81 40.09 1.64 17.24
N ALA A 82 39.76 2.41 18.27
CA ALA A 82 40.53 3.59 18.63
C ALA A 82 41.82 3.08 19.26
N SER A 83 42.90 3.17 18.48
CA SER A 83 44.27 3.16 18.98
C SER A 83 44.51 4.39 19.87
#